data_AF-A0AAW9KAP9-F1
#
_entry.id   AF-A0AAW9KAP9-F1
#
_cell.length_a   1.000
_cell.length_b   1.000
_cell.length_c   1.000
_cell.angle_alpha   90.00
_cell.angle_beta   90.00
_cell.angle_gamma   90.00
#
_symmetry.space_group_name_H-M   'P 1'
#
loop_
_entity.id
_entity.type
_entity.pdbx_description
1 polymer ?
#
loop_
_entity_poly.entity_id
_entity_poly.type
_entity_poly.pdbx_seq_one_letter_code
_entity_poly.pdbx_strand_id
1 'polypeptide(L)'
;MKINWSKYIAENNEFNHWTQDEQHLADISDYLDERVDNFKDEIVVISLDMFINKKDLIIELIVFNNSERIINDLELEVELNVLGQDHFIGKLTMNKGCYDPLPPSAARIDLVNFKNDIFKKGKYTSNDYSLKVKKCVELVYEDQK
;
A
#
# COMPACT_ATOMS: atom_id res chain seq x y z
N MET A 1 -14.35 -5.47 -8.96
CA MET A 1 -12.89 -5.27 -9.20
C MET A 1 -12.10 -6.53 -8.82
N LYS A 2 -10.88 -6.77 -9.35
CA LYS A 2 -9.99 -7.83 -8.80
C LYS A 2 -9.04 -7.22 -7.77
N ILE A 3 -9.03 -7.76 -6.55
CA ILE A 3 -8.22 -7.28 -5.43
C ILE A 3 -7.43 -8.44 -4.85
N ASN A 4 -6.12 -8.29 -4.77
CA ASN A 4 -5.23 -9.31 -4.23
C ASN A 4 -4.31 -8.71 -3.17
N TRP A 5 -3.90 -9.52 -2.20
CA TRP A 5 -2.74 -9.19 -1.37
C TRP A 5 -1.46 -9.24 -2.19
N SER A 6 -0.45 -8.45 -1.82
CA SER A 6 0.88 -8.51 -2.42
C SER A 6 1.46 -9.91 -2.29
N LYS A 7 2.16 -10.37 -3.33
CA LYS A 7 2.64 -11.76 -3.45
C LYS A 7 3.40 -12.21 -2.20
N TYR A 8 4.34 -11.40 -1.72
CA TYR A 8 5.12 -11.76 -0.52
C TYR A 8 4.28 -11.90 0.76
N ILE A 9 3.12 -11.22 0.84
CA ILE A 9 2.18 -11.33 1.96
C ILE A 9 1.36 -12.61 1.79
N ALA A 10 0.81 -12.83 0.60
CA ALA A 10 0.00 -14.00 0.28
C ALA A 10 0.76 -15.33 0.42
N GLU A 11 2.07 -15.32 0.17
CA GLU A 11 2.94 -16.49 0.26
C GLU A 11 3.52 -16.71 1.67
N ASN A 12 3.34 -15.77 2.60
CA ASN A 12 3.89 -15.87 3.96
C ASN A 12 2.79 -16.17 5.00
N ASN A 13 2.88 -17.36 5.59
CA ASN A 13 1.95 -17.87 6.60
C ASN A 13 1.76 -16.96 7.82
N GLU A 14 2.73 -16.10 8.16
CA GLU A 14 2.61 -15.15 9.27
C GLU A 14 1.46 -14.15 9.07
N PHE A 15 1.09 -13.88 7.81
CA PHE A 15 0.02 -12.94 7.46
C PHE A 15 -1.33 -13.60 7.18
N ASN A 16 -1.48 -14.92 7.37
CA ASN A 16 -2.74 -15.64 7.07
C ASN A 16 -3.98 -15.02 7.73
N HIS A 17 -3.82 -14.48 8.93
CA HIS A 17 -4.91 -13.82 9.64
C HIS A 17 -5.42 -12.54 8.96
N TRP A 18 -4.60 -11.87 8.15
CA TRP A 18 -5.01 -10.74 7.31
C TRP A 18 -5.54 -11.22 5.96
N THR A 19 -4.84 -12.18 5.34
CA THR A 19 -5.14 -12.59 3.96
C THR A 19 -6.40 -13.43 3.82
N GLN A 20 -6.91 -14.01 4.92
CA GLN A 20 -8.13 -14.80 4.97
C GLN A 20 -9.36 -14.00 5.42
N ASP A 21 -9.23 -12.70 5.70
CA ASP A 21 -10.36 -11.86 6.08
C ASP A 21 -11.16 -11.44 4.84
N GLU A 22 -12.18 -12.23 4.51
CA GLU A 22 -13.07 -11.96 3.36
C GLU A 22 -13.88 -10.67 3.52
N GLN A 23 -14.24 -10.29 4.77
CA GLN A 23 -15.00 -9.06 5.01
C GLN A 23 -14.14 -7.83 4.73
N HIS A 24 -12.88 -7.84 5.16
CA HIS A 24 -11.95 -6.75 4.89
C HIS A 24 -11.72 -6.54 3.38
N LEU A 25 -11.60 -7.62 2.60
CA LEU A 25 -11.51 -7.53 1.14
C LEU A 25 -12.79 -6.98 0.50
N ALA A 26 -13.96 -7.37 1.01
CA ALA A 26 -15.25 -6.84 0.54
C ALA A 26 -15.36 -5.33 0.82
N ASP A 27 -15.01 -4.89 2.03
CA ASP A 27 -15.04 -3.48 2.44
C ASP A 27 -14.13 -2.62 1.54
N ILE A 28 -12.94 -3.13 1.19
CA ILE A 28 -12.03 -2.45 0.25
C ILE A 28 -12.61 -2.40 -1.17
N SER A 29 -13.25 -3.49 -1.62
CA SER A 29 -13.89 -3.52 -2.95
C SER A 29 -14.99 -2.47 -3.05
N ASP A 30 -15.88 -2.42 -2.06
CA ASP A 30 -16.96 -1.44 -2.03
C ASP A 30 -16.40 0.00 -1.98
N TYR A 31 -15.37 0.23 -1.16
CA TYR A 31 -14.70 1.53 -1.08
C TYR A 31 -14.15 2.00 -2.45
N LEU A 32 -13.52 1.10 -3.22
CA LEU A 32 -12.95 1.41 -4.53
C LEU A 32 -14.02 1.60 -5.60
N ASP A 33 -15.02 0.71 -5.64
CA ASP A 33 -16.11 0.77 -6.64
C ASP A 33 -16.91 2.08 -6.53
N GLU A 34 -17.08 2.63 -5.32
CA GLU A 34 -17.72 3.94 -5.11
C GLU A 34 -16.91 5.15 -5.62
N ARG A 35 -15.60 4.98 -5.83
CA ARG A 35 -14.66 6.10 -6.04
C ARG A 35 -13.91 6.05 -7.35
N VAL A 36 -13.87 4.89 -8.02
CA VAL A 36 -13.03 4.65 -9.18
C VAL A 36 -13.22 5.68 -10.29
N ASP A 37 -14.47 6.08 -10.55
CA ASP A 37 -14.80 7.09 -11.58
C ASP A 37 -14.24 8.49 -11.28
N ASN A 38 -13.83 8.76 -10.04
CA ASN A 38 -13.27 10.04 -9.62
C ASN A 38 -11.73 10.08 -9.66
N PHE A 39 -11.07 8.92 -9.86
CA PHE A 39 -9.61 8.85 -9.92
C PHE A 39 -9.09 9.42 -11.24
N LYS A 40 -8.10 10.31 -11.14
CA LYS A 40 -7.52 11.00 -12.30
C LYS A 40 -6.11 10.51 -12.66
N ASP A 41 -5.42 9.90 -11.71
CA ASP A 41 -4.08 9.39 -11.89
C ASP A 41 -4.11 7.96 -12.44
N GLU A 42 -3.08 7.58 -13.22
CA GLU A 42 -2.94 6.21 -13.76
C GLU A 42 -2.73 5.17 -12.66
N ILE A 43 -2.03 5.56 -11.58
CA ILE A 43 -1.78 4.72 -10.41
C ILE A 43 -2.28 5.49 -9.21
N VAL A 44 -3.22 4.88 -8.48
CA VAL A 44 -3.82 5.46 -7.29
C VAL A 44 -3.30 4.72 -6.08
N VAL A 45 -2.75 5.45 -5.10
CA VAL A 45 -2.27 4.88 -3.84
C VAL A 45 -3.11 5.44 -2.70
N ILE A 46 -3.75 4.56 -1.94
CA ILE A 46 -4.62 4.91 -0.82
C ILE A 46 -4.04 4.28 0.45
N SER A 47 -3.85 5.06 1.50
CA SER A 47 -3.49 4.57 2.83
C SER A 47 -4.74 4.31 3.67
N LEU A 48 -4.81 3.15 4.33
CA LEU A 48 -5.91 2.76 5.21
C LEU A 48 -5.57 3.05 6.68
N ASP A 49 -5.82 2.12 7.60
CA ASP A 49 -5.49 2.31 9.00
C ASP A 49 -4.00 2.04 9.28
N MET A 50 -3.46 2.74 10.27
CA MET A 50 -2.11 2.52 10.77
C MET A 50 -2.16 1.71 12.07
N PHE A 51 -1.29 0.70 12.17
CA PHE A 51 -1.16 -0.16 13.34
C PHE A 51 0.25 -0.06 13.90
N ILE A 52 0.35 0.36 15.17
CA ILE A 52 1.63 0.42 15.88
C ILE A 52 1.70 -0.72 16.89
N ASN A 53 2.73 -1.56 16.77
CA ASN A 53 3.05 -2.61 17.73
C ASN A 53 4.52 -2.58 18.11
N LYS A 54 4.82 -2.18 19.36
CA LYS A 54 6.19 -2.07 19.91
C LYS A 54 7.15 -1.38 18.93
N LYS A 55 7.85 -2.16 18.09
CA LYS A 55 8.89 -1.72 17.16
C LYS A 55 8.40 -1.46 15.73
N ASP A 56 7.16 -1.79 15.43
CA ASP A 56 6.62 -1.74 14.08
C ASP A 56 5.50 -0.69 14.01
N LEU A 57 5.57 0.13 12.97
CA LEU A 57 4.52 1.04 12.54
C LEU A 57 4.13 0.59 11.15
N ILE A 58 3.00 -0.09 11.05
CA ILE A 58 2.53 -0.73 9.82
C ILE A 58 1.38 0.11 9.27
N ILE A 59 1.48 0.50 8.01
CA ILE A 59 0.39 1.13 7.27
C ILE A 59 -0.02 0.17 6.16
N GLU A 60 -1.31 -0.10 6.09
CA GLU A 60 -1.90 -0.81 4.97
C GLU A 60 -2.13 0.14 3.80
N LEU A 61 -1.68 -0.26 2.62
CA LEU A 61 -1.79 0.49 1.38
C LEU A 61 -2.61 -0.29 0.35
N ILE A 62 -3.46 0.42 -0.36
CA ILE A 62 -4.06 -0.06 -1.61
C ILE A 62 -3.33 0.63 -2.76
N VAL A 63 -2.81 -0.17 -3.69
CA VAL A 63 -2.33 0.31 -4.99
C VAL A 63 -3.32 -0.14 -6.06
N PHE A 64 -4.00 0.82 -6.67
CA PHE A 64 -4.97 0.58 -7.73
C PHE A 64 -4.41 1.02 -9.07
N ASN A 65 -4.52 0.15 -10.07
CA ASN A 65 -4.16 0.45 -11.45
C ASN A 65 -5.39 0.98 -12.20
N ASN A 66 -5.43 2.29 -12.37
CA ASN A 66 -6.47 3.02 -13.09
C ASN A 66 -6.11 3.24 -14.58
N SER A 67 -5.05 2.59 -15.07
CA SER A 67 -4.60 2.68 -16.45
C SER A 67 -5.03 1.47 -17.28
N GLU A 68 -4.95 1.60 -18.60
CA GLU A 68 -5.23 0.52 -19.56
C GLU A 68 -4.06 -0.46 -19.75
N ARG A 69 -2.93 -0.27 -19.04
CA ARG A 69 -1.71 -1.07 -19.19
C ARG A 69 -1.39 -1.84 -17.90
N ILE A 70 -0.59 -2.88 -18.03
CA ILE A 70 -0.05 -3.60 -16.86
C ILE A 70 1.01 -2.72 -16.20
N ILE A 71 0.95 -2.63 -14.87
CA ILE A 71 1.93 -1.93 -14.04
C ILE A 71 2.80 -2.97 -13.32
N ASN A 72 4.12 -2.82 -13.43
CA ASN A 72 5.06 -3.73 -12.76
C ASN A 72 5.47 -3.20 -11.39
N ASP A 73 6.77 -3.18 -11.13
CA ASP A 73 7.37 -2.71 -9.90
C ASP A 73 7.30 -1.18 -9.81
N LEU A 74 7.09 -0.67 -8.60
CA LEU A 74 6.88 0.76 -8.34
C LEU A 74 7.87 1.29 -7.32
N GLU A 75 8.24 2.56 -7.47
CA GLU A 75 8.85 3.36 -6.41
C GLU A 75 7.90 4.50 -6.03
N LEU A 76 7.61 4.58 -4.72
CA LEU A 76 6.78 5.62 -4.14
C LEU A 76 7.67 6.54 -3.32
N GLU A 77 7.70 7.83 -3.67
CA GLU A 77 8.25 8.85 -2.78
C GLU A 77 7.16 9.30 -1.82
N VAL A 78 7.37 9.11 -0.51
CA VAL A 78 6.35 9.32 0.51
C VAL A 78 6.84 10.21 1.65
N GLU A 79 5.89 10.93 2.24
CA GLU A 79 6.04 11.70 3.47
C GLU A 79 4.98 11.21 4.47
N LEU A 80 5.43 10.67 5.60
CA LEU A 80 4.59 10.20 6.69
C LEU A 80 4.70 11.18 7.86
N ASN A 81 3.57 11.77 8.22
CA ASN A 81 3.40 12.58 9.42
C ASN A 81 2.48 11.84 10.40
N VAL A 82 2.86 11.75 11.67
CA VAL A 82 2.10 11.07 12.74
C VAL A 82 1.93 12.04 13.89
N LEU A 83 0.69 12.27 14.32
CA LEU A 83 0.32 13.20 15.39
C LEU A 83 0.93 14.61 15.21
N GLY A 84 1.01 15.09 13.97
CA GLY A 84 1.58 16.40 13.63
C GLY A 84 3.11 16.42 13.53
N GLN A 85 3.80 15.29 13.69
CA GLN A 85 5.26 15.19 13.60
C GLN A 85 5.70 14.44 12.35
N ASP A 86 6.70 14.97 11.64
CA ASP A 86 7.28 14.30 10.49
C ASP A 86 8.08 13.08 10.97
N HIS A 87 7.60 11.89 10.60
CA HIS A 87 8.19 10.62 11.02
C HIS A 87 9.12 10.06 9.95
N PHE A 88 8.70 10.11 8.68
CA PHE A 88 9.48 9.56 7.58
C PHE A 88 9.32 10.38 6.31
N ILE A 89 10.43 10.64 5.63
CA ILE A 89 10.46 11.18 4.28
C ILE A 89 11.44 10.33 3.49
N GLY A 90 10.98 9.68 2.43
CA GLY A 90 11.84 8.79 1.67
C GLY A 90 11.10 7.99 0.62
N LYS A 91 11.77 6.94 0.14
CA LYS A 91 11.28 6.09 -0.95
C LYS A 91 10.88 4.72 -0.42
N LEU A 92 9.73 4.24 -0.88
CA LEU A 92 9.28 2.86 -0.74
C LEU A 92 9.44 2.18 -2.09
N THR A 93 10.32 1.19 -2.14
CA THR A 93 10.58 0.43 -3.36
C THR A 93 9.83 -0.89 -3.29
N MET A 94 8.91 -1.10 -4.22
CA MET A 94 8.25 -2.38 -4.42
C MET A 94 9.21 -3.28 -5.23
N ASN A 95 10.04 -4.05 -4.52
CA ASN A 95 11.15 -4.80 -5.09
C ASN A 95 10.72 -5.93 -6.06
N LYS A 96 11.47 -6.09 -7.15
CA LYS A 96 11.30 -7.17 -8.14
C LYS A 96 11.15 -8.53 -7.45
N GLY A 97 10.10 -9.26 -7.81
CA GLY A 97 9.80 -10.61 -7.34
C GLY A 97 9.00 -10.69 -6.04
N CYS A 98 8.88 -9.59 -5.28
CA CYS A 98 7.98 -9.51 -4.12
C CYS A 98 6.53 -9.20 -4.50
N TYR A 99 6.32 -8.77 -5.75
CA TYR A 99 5.05 -8.30 -6.27
C TYR A 99 4.75 -8.96 -7.61
N ASP A 100 3.48 -9.31 -7.83
CA ASP A 100 3.00 -9.70 -9.16
C ASP A 100 2.65 -8.44 -9.98
N PRO A 101 2.77 -8.52 -11.32
CA PRO A 101 2.30 -7.46 -12.21
C PRO A 101 0.83 -7.14 -11.93
N LEU A 102 0.51 -5.86 -11.88
CA LEU A 102 -0.82 -5.35 -11.55
C LEU A 102 -1.60 -5.07 -12.86
N PRO A 103 -2.62 -5.88 -13.21
CA PRO A 103 -3.40 -5.68 -14.43
C PRO A 103 -4.24 -4.40 -14.39
N PRO A 104 -4.72 -3.93 -15.56
CA PRO A 104 -5.71 -2.85 -15.62
C PRO A 104 -6.92 -3.11 -14.71
N SER A 105 -7.39 -2.05 -14.05
CA SER A 105 -8.56 -2.07 -13.16
C SER A 105 -8.48 -3.11 -12.02
N ALA A 106 -7.25 -3.44 -11.61
CA ALA A 106 -7.00 -4.30 -10.46
C ALA A 106 -6.36 -3.51 -9.31
N ALA A 107 -6.59 -3.98 -8.10
CA ALA A 107 -6.00 -3.44 -6.89
C ALA A 107 -5.11 -4.47 -6.20
N ARG A 108 -4.09 -3.96 -5.51
CA ARG A 108 -3.21 -4.74 -4.66
C ARG A 108 -3.14 -4.13 -3.28
N ILE A 109 -3.25 -4.97 -2.26
CA ILE A 109 -3.10 -4.58 -0.86
C ILE A 109 -1.65 -4.88 -0.42
N ASP A 110 -1.03 -3.93 0.28
CA ASP A 110 0.34 -4.02 0.77
C ASP A 110 0.46 -3.56 2.22
N LEU A 111 1.49 -4.02 2.93
CA LEU A 111 1.78 -3.67 4.32
C LEU A 111 3.18 -3.06 4.43
N VAL A 112 3.24 -1.75 4.67
CA VAL A 112 4.50 -1.03 4.76
C VAL A 112 4.84 -0.75 6.21
N ASN A 113 6.04 -1.17 6.64
CA ASN A 113 6.52 -0.96 8.00
C ASN A 113 7.59 0.15 8.05
N PHE A 114 7.25 1.28 8.64
CA PHE A 114 8.16 2.42 8.81
C PHE A 114 9.04 2.34 10.05
N LYS A 115 8.91 1.26 10.84
CA LYS A 115 9.48 1.11 12.17
C LYS A 115 8.97 2.16 13.16
N ASN A 116 8.96 1.77 14.42
CA ASN A 116 8.48 2.59 15.52
C ASN A 116 9.45 2.52 16.70
N ASP A 117 9.93 3.67 17.13
CA ASP A 117 10.68 3.87 18.36
C ASP A 117 10.10 4.99 19.23
N ILE A 118 9.11 5.73 18.70
CA ILE A 118 8.59 6.97 19.29
C ILE A 118 7.15 6.80 19.80
N PHE A 119 6.27 6.20 19.00
CA PHE A 119 4.83 6.25 19.24
C PHE A 119 4.32 5.09 20.10
N LYS A 120 3.19 5.30 20.76
CA LYS A 120 2.55 4.29 21.61
C LYS A 120 1.87 3.23 20.75
N LYS A 121 1.80 2.01 21.29
CA LYS A 121 1.01 0.92 20.70
C LYS A 121 -0.45 1.34 20.57
N GLY A 122 -1.05 1.10 19.41
CA GLY A 122 -2.46 1.40 19.16
C GLY A 122 -2.82 1.31 17.67
N LYS A 123 -4.11 1.50 17.40
CA LYS A 123 -4.65 1.73 16.05
C LYS A 123 -4.85 3.23 15.86
N TYR A 124 -4.38 3.74 14.74
CA TYR A 124 -4.36 5.17 14.39
C TYR A 124 -5.08 5.34 13.05
N THR A 125 -5.94 6.34 12.99
CA THR A 125 -6.81 6.62 11.83
C THR A 125 -6.27 7.80 11.03
N SER A 126 -6.96 8.16 9.94
CA SER A 126 -6.63 9.34 9.12
C SER A 126 -6.65 10.68 9.87
N ASN A 127 -7.22 10.74 11.08
CA ASN A 127 -7.13 11.92 11.95
C ASN A 127 -5.81 12.00 12.71
N ASP A 128 -5.15 10.85 12.91
CA ASP A 128 -3.96 10.73 13.74
C ASP A 128 -2.67 10.76 12.92
N TYR A 129 -2.75 10.53 11.61
CA TYR A 129 -1.59 10.52 10.73
C TYR A 129 -1.96 10.91 9.29
N SER A 130 -0.97 11.33 8.51
CA SER A 130 -1.09 11.50 7.07
C SER A 130 0.07 10.84 6.35
N LEU A 131 -0.21 9.95 5.41
CA LEU A 131 0.76 9.47 4.42
C LEU A 131 0.50 10.17 3.09
N LYS A 132 1.45 10.97 2.62
CA LYS A 132 1.37 11.65 1.33
C LYS A 132 2.32 10.98 0.34
N VAL A 133 1.77 10.50 -0.76
CA VAL A 133 2.56 10.06 -1.91
C VAL A 133 2.89 11.28 -2.77
N LYS A 134 4.16 11.66 -2.81
CA LYS A 134 4.66 12.81 -3.60
C LYS A 134 4.89 12.44 -5.04
N LYS A 135 5.31 11.20 -5.28
CA LYS A 135 5.65 10.69 -6.59
C LYS A 135 5.43 9.18 -6.63
N CYS A 136 4.88 8.69 -7.74
CA CYS A 136 4.81 7.28 -8.06
C CYS A 136 5.49 7.09 -9.43
N VAL A 137 6.47 6.20 -9.51
CA VAL A 137 7.14 5.85 -10.77
C VAL A 137 7.20 4.34 -10.93
N GLU A 138 7.01 3.89 -12.16
CA GLU A 138 7.31 2.50 -12.50
C GLU A 138 8.82 2.31 -12.65
N LEU A 139 9.32 1.24 -12.05
CA LEU A 139 10.73 0.85 -12.13
C LEU A 139 10.93 0.01 -13.39
N VAL A 140 11.84 0.46 -14.24
CA VAL A 140 12.31 -0.30 -15.40
C VAL A 140 13.62 -0.96 -15.02
N TYR A 141 13.61 -2.29 -14.87
CA TYR A 141 14.84 -3.05 -14.69
C TYR A 141 15.42 -3.36 -16.06
N GLU A 142 16.62 -2.85 -16.35
CA GLU A 142 17.39 -3.33 -17.49
C GLU A 142 17.78 -4.79 -17.22
N ASP A 143 17.29 -5.72 -18.04
CA ASP A 143 17.75 -7.10 -17.99
C ASP A 143 19.24 -7.13 -18.36
N GLN A 144 20.09 -7.36 -17.36
CA GLN A 144 21.50 -7.67 -17.60
C GLN A 144 21.55 -9.07 -18.24
N LYS A 145 21.81 -9.10 -19.55
CA LYS A 145 22.08 -10.31 -20.34
C LYS A 145 23.35 -11.02 -19.89
#